data_AF-A0A970YC62-F1
#
_entry.id   AF-A0A970YC62-F1
#
_cell.length_a   1.000
_cell.length_b   1.000
_cell.length_c   1.000
_cell.angle_alpha   90.00
_cell.angle_beta   90.00
_cell.angle_gamma   90.00
#
_symmetry.space_group_name_H-M   'P 1'
#
loop_
_entity.id
_entity.type
_entity.pdbx_description
1 polymer ?
#
loop_
_entity_poly.entity_id
_entity_poly.type
_entity_poly.pdbx_seq_one_letter_code
_entity_poly.pdbx_strand_id
1 'polypeptide(L)'
;CSGATTELNALSDLAGQLGVTALLTNAAGGWPDSADLGRLASDRRYPSLGACYDPAAAVARRRHPYLADMMAGPLKRAVRILRLRDALFDGREVLPDKGNAELRELVSALEARTYRGWYALSPVGEGPYPVRLAAAHAAVTTMLDEL
;
A
#
# COMPACT_ATOMS: atom_id res chain seq x y z
N CYS A 1 -12.89 -13.69 17.13
CA CYS A 1 -11.75 -13.70 16.20
C CYS A 1 -11.58 -15.00 15.40
N SER A 2 -12.47 -16.02 15.50
CA SER A 2 -12.37 -17.26 14.72
C SER A 2 -12.81 -17.13 13.25
N GLY A 3 -13.81 -16.28 12.96
CA GLY A 3 -14.34 -16.11 11.60
C GLY A 3 -13.34 -15.55 10.58
N ALA A 4 -12.59 -14.50 10.94
CA ALA A 4 -11.61 -13.87 10.05
C ALA A 4 -10.47 -14.83 9.64
N THR A 5 -10.07 -15.75 10.51
CA THR A 5 -9.06 -16.77 10.17
C THR A 5 -9.61 -17.79 9.16
N THR A 6 -10.88 -18.19 9.31
CA THR A 6 -11.54 -19.10 8.35
C THR A 6 -11.68 -18.44 6.97
N GLU A 7 -12.06 -17.17 6.92
CA GLU A 7 -12.19 -16.42 5.66
C GLU A 7 -10.85 -16.23 4.94
N LEU A 8 -9.76 -15.94 5.69
CA LEU A 8 -8.42 -15.81 5.11
C LEU A 8 -7.88 -17.13 4.54
N ASN A 9 -8.13 -18.25 5.23
CA ASN A 9 -7.79 -19.58 4.69
C ASN A 9 -8.53 -19.82 3.38
N ALA A 10 -9.86 -19.63 3.38
CA ALA A 10 -10.68 -19.84 2.19
C ALA A 10 -10.25 -18.93 1.01
N LEU A 11 -9.90 -17.68 1.28
CA LEU A 11 -9.39 -16.76 0.26
C LEU A 11 -8.03 -17.21 -0.28
N SER A 12 -7.10 -17.59 0.58
CA SER A 12 -5.78 -18.07 0.16
C SER A 12 -5.89 -19.36 -0.67
N ASP A 13 -6.73 -20.30 -0.25
CA ASP A 13 -6.94 -21.57 -0.94
C ASP A 13 -7.54 -21.33 -2.33
N LEU A 14 -8.59 -20.50 -2.43
CA LEU A 14 -9.22 -20.16 -3.70
C LEU A 14 -8.23 -19.44 -4.63
N ALA A 15 -7.46 -18.48 -4.12
CA ALA A 15 -6.45 -17.78 -4.90
C ALA A 15 -5.39 -18.75 -5.44
N GLY A 16 -4.93 -19.69 -4.60
CA GLY A 16 -4.01 -20.76 -4.99
C GLY A 16 -4.58 -21.67 -6.09
N GLN A 17 -5.84 -22.09 -5.97
CA GLN A 17 -6.52 -22.90 -6.99
C GLN A 17 -6.63 -22.18 -8.34
N LEU A 18 -6.84 -20.86 -8.31
CA LEU A 18 -6.93 -20.02 -9.50
C LEU A 18 -5.57 -19.61 -10.07
N GLY A 19 -4.46 -19.92 -9.38
CA GLY A 19 -3.12 -19.49 -9.79
C GLY A 19 -2.88 -17.98 -9.68
N VAL A 20 -3.63 -17.29 -8.81
CA VAL A 20 -3.52 -15.85 -8.59
C VAL A 20 -3.05 -15.52 -7.17
N THR A 21 -2.56 -14.30 -6.97
CA THR A 21 -2.30 -13.77 -5.62
C THR A 21 -3.45 -12.86 -5.20
N ALA A 22 -4.10 -13.16 -4.08
CA ALA A 22 -5.08 -12.25 -3.49
C ALA A 22 -4.36 -11.17 -2.67
N LEU A 23 -4.68 -9.90 -2.94
CA LEU A 23 -4.04 -8.77 -2.27
C LEU A 23 -4.93 -8.23 -1.17
N LEU A 24 -4.42 -8.19 0.05
CA LEU A 24 -5.02 -7.47 1.17
C LEU A 24 -4.59 -6.00 1.10
N THR A 25 -5.46 -5.08 1.52
CA THR A 25 -5.17 -3.65 1.59
C THR A 25 -5.41 -3.13 3.00
N ASN A 26 -4.49 -2.32 3.50
CA ASN A 26 -4.67 -1.66 4.79
C ASN A 26 -5.71 -0.54 4.66
N ALA A 27 -6.59 -0.45 5.65
CA ALA A 27 -7.66 0.53 5.66
C ALA A 27 -7.38 1.67 6.66
N ALA A 28 -7.79 2.88 6.29
CA ALA A 28 -7.71 4.05 7.17
C ALA A 28 -8.53 3.85 8.45
N GLY A 29 -9.63 3.10 8.35
CA GLY A 29 -10.41 2.60 9.47
C GLY A 29 -10.77 1.12 9.26
N GLY A 30 -10.92 0.37 10.35
CA GLY A 30 -11.20 -1.06 10.28
C GLY A 30 -9.95 -1.93 10.13
N TRP A 31 -10.14 -3.10 9.51
CA TRP A 31 -9.17 -4.19 9.40
C TRP A 31 -9.00 -4.64 7.93
N PRO A 32 -7.79 -5.03 7.50
CA PRO A 32 -6.54 -4.96 8.25
C PRO A 32 -6.02 -3.51 8.33
N ASP A 33 -5.30 -3.17 9.40
CA ASP A 33 -4.43 -1.99 9.41
C ASP A 33 -3.05 -2.32 8.82
N SER A 34 -2.11 -1.36 8.79
CA SER A 34 -0.78 -1.59 8.22
C SER A 34 0.03 -2.68 8.93
N ALA A 35 -0.10 -2.77 10.25
CA ALA A 35 0.64 -3.75 11.05
C ALA A 35 0.05 -5.15 10.83
N ASP A 36 -1.28 -5.26 10.82
CA ASP A 36 -1.98 -6.49 10.48
C ASP A 36 -1.66 -6.93 9.04
N LEU A 37 -1.69 -6.01 8.08
CA LEU A 37 -1.40 -6.27 6.68
C LEU A 37 -0.02 -6.92 6.50
N GLY A 38 1.01 -6.32 7.11
CA GLY A 38 2.37 -6.86 7.04
C GLY A 38 2.45 -8.29 7.57
N ARG A 39 1.86 -8.55 8.75
CA ARG A 39 1.85 -9.88 9.35
C ARG A 39 1.11 -10.90 8.48
N LEU A 40 -0.10 -10.58 8.03
CA LEU A 40 -0.97 -11.50 7.30
C LEU A 40 -0.42 -11.83 5.91
N ALA A 41 0.02 -10.82 5.16
CA ALA A 41 0.54 -11.02 3.81
C ALA A 41 1.93 -11.69 3.77
N SER A 42 2.60 -11.80 4.92
CA SER A 42 3.89 -12.50 5.05
C SER A 42 3.75 -13.87 5.73
N ASP A 43 2.54 -14.26 6.13
CA ASP A 43 2.30 -15.48 6.89
C ASP A 43 2.31 -16.70 5.97
N ARG A 44 3.12 -17.70 6.31
CA ARG A 44 3.27 -18.94 5.53
C ARG A 44 2.01 -19.79 5.49
N ARG A 45 1.05 -19.55 6.40
CA ARG A 45 -0.26 -20.20 6.38
C ARG A 45 -1.12 -19.73 5.20
N TYR A 46 -0.82 -18.57 4.62
CA TYR A 46 -1.58 -18.00 3.52
C TYR A 46 -0.66 -17.73 2.30
N PRO A 47 -0.10 -18.77 1.67
CA PRO A 47 0.95 -18.62 0.66
C PRO A 47 0.52 -17.85 -0.61
N SER A 48 -0.79 -17.76 -0.85
CA SER A 48 -1.35 -17.04 -2.00
C SER A 48 -1.84 -15.63 -1.65
N LEU A 49 -1.55 -15.14 -0.44
CA LEU A 49 -1.84 -13.75 -0.06
C LEU A 49 -0.62 -12.85 -0.28
N GLY A 50 -0.90 -11.60 -0.63
CA GLY A 50 0.08 -10.52 -0.73
C GLY A 50 -0.50 -9.20 -0.23
N ALA A 51 0.30 -8.13 -0.28
CA ALA A 51 -0.12 -6.81 0.16
C ALA A 51 -0.24 -5.82 -1.00
N CYS A 52 -1.37 -5.12 -1.05
CA CYS A 52 -1.55 -3.86 -1.74
C CYS A 52 -1.52 -2.74 -0.67
N TYR A 53 -0.36 -2.15 -0.46
CA TYR A 53 -0.14 -1.20 0.61
C TYR A 53 -0.56 0.22 0.20
N ASP A 54 -1.37 0.86 1.04
CA ASP A 54 -1.86 2.23 0.90
C ASP A 54 -1.26 3.10 2.03
N PRO A 55 -0.20 3.87 1.76
CA PRO A 55 0.44 4.67 2.78
C PRO A 55 -0.42 5.85 3.24
N ALA A 56 -1.30 6.40 2.37
CA ALA A 56 -2.26 7.43 2.78
C ALA A 56 -3.24 6.90 3.85
N ALA A 57 -3.64 5.63 3.76
CA ALA A 57 -4.46 4.99 4.80
C ALA A 57 -3.72 4.87 6.15
N ALA A 58 -2.40 4.66 6.14
CA ALA A 58 -1.58 4.67 7.35
C ALA A 58 -1.45 6.09 7.94
N VAL A 59 -1.26 7.09 7.09
CA VAL A 59 -1.19 8.50 7.49
C VAL A 59 -2.49 8.97 8.13
N ALA A 60 -3.65 8.56 7.61
CA ALA A 60 -4.95 8.87 8.21
C ALA A 60 -5.09 8.34 9.65
N ARG A 61 -4.28 7.34 10.03
CA ARG A 61 -4.17 6.81 11.40
C ARG A 61 -3.03 7.45 12.20
N ARG A 62 -2.47 8.56 11.72
CA ARG A 62 -1.30 9.26 12.26
C ARG A 62 -0.06 8.38 12.40
N ARG A 63 0.16 7.48 11.45
CA ARG A 63 1.36 6.64 11.37
C ARG A 63 2.32 7.17 10.32
N HIS A 64 3.60 6.88 10.52
CA HIS A 64 4.69 7.11 9.57
C HIS A 64 4.87 5.85 8.69
N PRO A 65 4.43 5.85 7.42
CA PRO A 65 4.41 4.66 6.58
C PRO A 65 5.78 4.00 6.38
N TYR A 66 6.84 4.78 6.18
CA TYR A 66 8.18 4.26 5.94
C TYR A 66 8.77 3.70 7.25
N LEU A 67 8.83 4.52 8.29
CA LEU A 67 9.47 4.14 9.55
C LEU A 67 8.69 3.04 10.29
N ALA A 68 7.39 3.24 10.47
CA ALA A 68 6.59 2.40 11.36
C ALA A 68 6.03 1.14 10.68
N ASP A 69 5.79 1.17 9.37
CA ASP A 69 5.14 0.05 8.68
C ASP A 69 6.12 -0.70 7.77
N MET A 70 6.88 0.00 6.92
CA MET A 70 7.80 -0.63 5.96
C MET A 70 9.09 -1.14 6.62
N MET A 71 9.75 -0.31 7.43
CA MET A 71 11.05 -0.65 8.01
C MET A 71 10.93 -1.59 9.20
N ALA A 72 10.00 -1.33 10.13
CA ALA A 72 9.81 -2.14 11.32
C ALA A 72 9.22 -3.53 11.03
N GLY A 73 8.36 -3.65 10.01
CA GLY A 73 7.55 -4.85 9.78
C GLY A 73 8.06 -5.79 8.67
N PRO A 74 7.41 -6.96 8.50
CA PRO A 74 7.67 -7.86 7.38
C PRO A 74 7.05 -7.36 6.06
N LEU A 75 6.25 -6.29 6.10
CA LEU A 75 5.50 -5.72 4.96
C LEU A 75 6.36 -5.57 3.70
N LYS A 76 7.60 -5.06 3.82
CA LYS A 76 8.56 -4.90 2.72
C LYS A 76 8.82 -6.13 1.85
N ARG A 77 8.53 -7.34 2.33
CA ARG A 77 8.67 -8.60 1.57
C ARG A 77 7.37 -9.06 0.90
N ALA A 78 6.24 -8.57 1.40
CA ALA A 78 4.91 -9.00 1.01
C ALA A 78 4.18 -8.01 0.08
N VAL A 79 4.64 -6.76 0.01
CA VAL A 79 4.09 -5.78 -0.93
C VAL A 79 4.22 -6.30 -2.37
N ARG A 80 3.11 -6.27 -3.09
CA ARG A 80 2.98 -6.55 -4.53
C ARG A 80 2.48 -5.34 -5.30
N ILE A 81 1.72 -4.48 -4.62
CA ILE A 81 1.32 -3.16 -5.12
C ILE A 81 1.58 -2.14 -4.02
N LEU A 82 2.31 -1.06 -4.34
CA LEU A 82 2.35 0.15 -3.53
C LEU A 82 1.44 1.18 -4.19
N ARG A 83 0.43 1.68 -3.47
CA ARG A 83 -0.39 2.80 -3.95
C ARG A 83 0.39 4.09 -3.75
N LEU A 84 0.59 4.84 -4.83
CA LEU A 84 1.22 6.17 -4.80
C LEU A 84 0.17 7.23 -4.42
N ARG A 85 -0.40 7.07 -3.23
CA ARG A 85 -1.37 7.99 -2.64
C ARG A 85 -0.72 8.69 -1.47
N ASP A 86 -0.98 9.98 -1.37
CA ASP A 86 -0.44 10.82 -0.30
C ASP A 86 -1.58 11.52 0.44
N ALA A 87 -1.35 11.77 1.71
CA ALA A 87 -2.32 12.43 2.58
C ALA A 87 -1.57 13.21 3.66
N LEU A 88 -2.25 14.18 4.25
CA LEU A 88 -1.79 14.84 5.46
C LEU A 88 -2.27 14.07 6.70
N PHE A 89 -1.64 14.28 7.86
CA PHE A 89 -2.05 13.64 9.13
C PHE A 89 -3.49 13.96 9.59
N ASP A 90 -4.13 14.96 8.99
CA ASP A 90 -5.56 15.26 9.16
C ASP A 90 -6.47 14.32 8.32
N GLY A 91 -5.89 13.44 7.51
CA GLY A 91 -6.56 12.47 6.64
C GLY A 91 -6.91 13.01 5.25
N ARG A 92 -6.63 14.28 4.96
CA ARG A 92 -6.91 14.88 3.64
C ARG A 92 -5.92 14.40 2.60
N GLU A 93 -6.45 13.86 1.51
CA GLU A 93 -5.64 13.43 0.37
C GLU A 93 -5.05 14.62 -0.38
N VAL A 94 -3.80 14.47 -0.81
CA VAL A 94 -3.05 15.48 -1.55
C VAL A 94 -2.31 14.82 -2.72
N LEU A 95 -1.76 15.64 -3.62
CA LEU A 95 -0.94 15.11 -4.71
C LEU A 95 0.25 14.30 -4.14
N PRO A 96 0.72 13.27 -4.87
CA PRO A 96 1.91 12.53 -4.49
C PRO A 96 3.08 13.46 -4.14
N ASP A 97 3.80 13.14 -3.06
CA ASP A 97 4.96 13.89 -2.57
C ASP A 97 4.62 15.30 -2.08
N LYS A 98 3.39 15.50 -1.57
CA LYS A 98 2.91 16.74 -0.95
C LYS A 98 2.31 16.54 0.44
N GLY A 99 2.29 15.31 0.93
CA GLY A 99 1.77 14.96 2.24
C GLY A 99 2.80 14.27 3.13
N ASN A 100 2.32 13.40 4.00
CA ASN A 100 3.08 12.70 5.02
C ASN A 100 3.24 11.20 4.73
N ALA A 101 2.95 10.76 3.50
CA ALA A 101 2.99 9.34 3.14
C ALA A 101 4.41 8.76 2.96
N GLU A 102 5.46 9.58 2.99
CA GLU A 102 6.86 9.15 2.88
C GLU A 102 7.12 8.34 1.59
N LEU A 103 6.52 8.79 0.47
CA LEU A 103 6.50 8.02 -0.79
C LEU A 103 7.91 7.78 -1.36
N ARG A 104 8.81 8.77 -1.30
CA ARG A 104 10.19 8.63 -1.78
C ARG A 104 10.95 7.56 -1.01
N GLU A 105 10.83 7.57 0.30
CA GLU A 105 11.46 6.59 1.18
C GLU A 105 10.89 5.19 0.96
N LEU A 106 9.57 5.08 0.77
CA LEU A 106 8.91 3.80 0.45
C LEU A 106 9.38 3.23 -0.88
N VAL A 107 9.41 4.04 -1.94
CA VAL A 107 9.88 3.62 -3.27
C VAL A 107 11.35 3.23 -3.19
N SER A 108 12.22 4.08 -2.64
CA SER A 108 13.65 3.81 -2.48
C SER A 108 13.89 2.50 -1.71
N ALA A 109 13.16 2.27 -0.62
CA ALA A 109 13.28 1.06 0.17
C ALA A 109 12.84 -0.21 -0.57
N LEU A 110 11.80 -0.13 -1.40
CA LEU A 110 11.37 -1.25 -2.22
C LEU A 110 12.36 -1.51 -3.36
N GLU A 111 12.78 -0.48 -4.09
CA GLU A 111 13.75 -0.60 -5.19
C GLU A 111 15.10 -1.16 -4.70
N ALA A 112 15.59 -0.70 -3.55
CA ALA A 112 16.82 -1.23 -2.92
C ALA A 112 16.73 -2.74 -2.57
N ARG A 113 15.52 -3.33 -2.65
CA ARG A 113 15.25 -4.76 -2.40
C ARG A 113 14.84 -5.50 -3.66
N THR A 114 15.13 -4.93 -4.83
CA THR A 114 14.83 -5.52 -6.14
C THR A 114 13.32 -5.76 -6.28
N TYR A 115 12.51 -4.79 -5.89
CA TYR A 115 11.05 -4.87 -5.99
C TYR A 115 10.62 -5.21 -7.42
N ARG A 116 9.68 -6.15 -7.54
CA ARG A 116 9.12 -6.65 -8.81
C ARG A 116 7.60 -6.47 -8.88
N GLY A 117 7.03 -5.72 -7.94
CA GLY A 117 5.61 -5.42 -7.92
C GLY A 117 5.29 -4.20 -8.77
N TRP A 118 4.11 -3.63 -8.53
CA TRP A 118 3.61 -2.48 -9.26
C TRP A 118 3.47 -1.26 -8.36
N TYR A 119 3.56 -0.08 -8.95
CA TYR A 119 3.13 1.17 -8.35
C TYR A 119 1.77 1.54 -8.93
N ALA A 120 0.79 1.78 -8.07
CA ALA A 120 -0.58 2.11 -8.48
C ALA A 120 -0.86 3.59 -8.22
N LEU A 121 -1.07 4.35 -9.29
CA LEU A 121 -1.45 5.76 -9.22
C LEU A 121 -2.97 5.90 -9.15
N SER A 122 -3.45 6.90 -8.42
CA SER A 122 -4.87 7.26 -8.37
C SER A 122 -5.02 8.78 -8.45
N PRO A 123 -6.07 9.30 -9.13
CA PRO A 123 -6.31 10.74 -9.18
C PRO A 123 -6.76 11.26 -7.82
N VAL A 124 -6.37 12.49 -7.50
CA VAL A 124 -6.68 13.17 -6.23
C VAL A 124 -7.48 14.46 -6.51
N GLY A 125 -8.36 14.83 -5.58
CA GLY A 125 -9.13 16.08 -5.65
C GLY A 125 -10.38 16.04 -6.53
N GLU A 126 -10.96 17.22 -6.76
CA GLU A 126 -12.19 17.42 -7.54
C GLU A 126 -11.92 17.80 -9.01
N GLY A 127 -12.91 17.60 -9.87
CA GLY A 127 -12.83 17.91 -11.30
C GLY A 127 -12.66 16.68 -12.22
N PRO A 128 -12.50 16.89 -13.53
CA PRO A 128 -12.50 15.81 -14.53
C PRO A 128 -11.38 14.79 -14.30
N TYR A 129 -11.73 13.50 -14.39
CA TYR A 129 -10.79 12.39 -14.14
C TYR A 129 -9.47 12.50 -14.92
N PRO A 130 -9.45 12.79 -16.24
CA PRO A 130 -8.19 12.86 -17.00
C PRO A 130 -7.25 13.97 -16.49
N VAL A 131 -7.80 15.11 -16.07
CA VAL A 131 -7.03 16.25 -15.56
C VAL A 131 -6.39 15.89 -14.22
N ARG A 132 -7.16 15.28 -13.32
CA ARG A 132 -6.64 14.85 -12.00
C ARG A 132 -5.59 13.75 -12.13
N LEU A 133 -5.78 12.81 -13.06
CA LEU A 133 -4.80 11.76 -13.32
C LEU A 133 -3.51 12.34 -13.90
N ALA A 134 -3.60 13.29 -14.84
CA ALA A 134 -2.44 13.96 -15.40
C ALA A 134 -1.64 14.74 -14.33
N ALA A 135 -2.34 15.42 -13.40
CA ALA A 135 -1.69 16.10 -12.29
C ALA A 135 -0.98 15.13 -11.32
N ALA A 136 -1.64 14.03 -10.96
CA ALA A 136 -1.04 12.99 -10.12
C ALA A 136 0.16 12.33 -10.81
N HIS A 137 0.08 12.10 -12.13
CA HIS A 137 1.17 11.55 -12.92
C HIS A 137 2.36 12.50 -12.96
N ALA A 138 2.14 13.78 -13.26
CA ALA A 138 3.21 14.79 -13.26
C ALA A 138 3.92 14.86 -11.91
N ALA A 139 3.17 14.86 -10.80
CA ALA A 139 3.74 14.85 -9.45
C ALA A 139 4.63 13.62 -9.19
N VAL A 140 4.17 12.43 -9.59
CA VAL A 140 4.97 11.19 -9.46
C VAL A 140 6.19 11.21 -10.37
N THR A 141 6.07 11.66 -11.63
CA THR A 141 7.22 11.75 -12.54
C THR A 141 8.30 12.63 -11.93
N THR A 142 7.97 13.83 -11.46
CA THR A 142 8.94 14.70 -10.77
C THR A 142 9.53 14.04 -9.53
N MET A 143 8.70 13.37 -8.72
CA MET A 143 9.18 12.65 -7.53
C MET A 143 10.20 11.56 -7.90
N LEU A 144 9.95 10.80 -8.97
CA LEU A 144 10.79 9.69 -9.40
C LEU A 144 12.08 10.16 -10.11
N ASP A 145 12.05 11.27 -10.85
CA ASP A 145 13.23 11.84 -11.52
C ASP A 145 14.28 12.35 -10.51
N GLU A 146 13.88 12.58 -9.27
CA GLU A 146 14.71 13.10 -8.18
C GLU A 146 15.14 12.02 -7.16
N LEU A 147 14.81 10.75 -7.39
CA LEU A 147 15.23 9.60 -6.57
C LEU A 147 16.64 9.11 -6.91
#